data_AF-A0A2J0M3R6-F1
#
_entry.id   AF-A0A2J0M3R6-F1
#
_cell.length_a   1.000
_cell.length_b   1.000
_cell.length_c   1.000
_cell.angle_alpha   90.00
_cell.angle_beta   90.00
_cell.angle_gamma   90.00
#
_symmetry.space_group_name_H-M   'P 1'
#
loop_
_entity.id
_entity.type
_entity.pdbx_description
1 polymer ?
#
loop_
_entity_poly.entity_id
_entity_poly.type
_entity_poly.pdbx_seq_one_letter_code
_entity_poly.pdbx_strand_id
1 'polypeptide(L)'
;MNKRQKIKKLTEKTKEIFNDCFLPNGCLIAAPTQMPYYPAQAKSYLYCWPGRDLGFNVTGALYLGMDIFDQVLTWIWERAEDYQKSANPADDWKEGLLFRSY
;
A
#
# COMPACT_ATOMS: atom_id res chain seq x y z
N MET A 1 -2.24 -12.82 -28.01
CA MET A 1 -2.06 -13.39 -26.65
C MET A 1 -3.40 -13.93 -26.16
N ASN A 2 -3.47 -15.20 -25.75
CA ASN A 2 -4.71 -15.83 -25.28
C ASN A 2 -5.11 -15.37 -23.86
N LYS A 3 -6.33 -15.70 -23.41
CA LYS A 3 -6.86 -15.25 -22.11
C LYS A 3 -5.97 -15.65 -20.92
N ARG A 4 -5.47 -16.90 -20.90
CA ARG A 4 -4.59 -17.40 -19.82
C ARG A 4 -3.27 -16.62 -19.76
N GLN A 5 -2.67 -16.35 -20.92
CA GLN A 5 -1.46 -15.55 -21.02
C GLN A 5 -1.69 -14.10 -20.56
N LYS A 6 -2.87 -13.50 -20.85
CA LYS A 6 -3.24 -12.17 -20.34
C LYS A 6 -3.35 -12.14 -18.81
N ILE A 7 -4.02 -13.13 -18.23
CA ILE A 7 -4.16 -13.25 -16.77
C ILE A 7 -2.78 -13.42 -16.12
N LYS A 8 -1.93 -14.29 -16.66
CA LYS A 8 -0.57 -14.49 -16.15
C LYS A 8 0.25 -13.20 -16.17
N LYS A 9 0.28 -12.50 -17.31
CA LYS A 9 1.00 -11.22 -17.46
C LYS A 9 0.48 -10.16 -16.48
N LEU A 10 -0.84 -10.06 -16.31
CA LEU A 10 -1.42 -9.11 -15.37
C LEU A 10 -1.03 -9.47 -13.93
N THR A 11 -1.09 -10.75 -13.56
CA THR A 11 -0.71 -11.23 -12.22
C THR A 11 0.75 -10.94 -11.90
N GLU A 12 1.66 -11.20 -12.86
CA GLU A 12 3.09 -10.87 -12.72
C GLU A 12 3.28 -9.37 -12.51
N LYS A 13 2.60 -8.55 -13.32
CA LYS A 13 2.69 -7.09 -13.18
C LYS A 13 2.11 -6.59 -11.85
N THR A 14 1.04 -7.19 -11.37
CA THR A 14 0.45 -6.87 -10.06
C THR A 14 1.44 -7.17 -8.92
N LYS A 15 2.18 -8.29 -8.99
CA LYS A 15 3.24 -8.60 -8.01
C LYS A 15 4.36 -7.56 -8.02
N GLU A 16 4.81 -7.13 -9.20
CA GLU A 16 5.77 -6.04 -9.33
C GLU A 16 5.27 -4.75 -8.66
N ILE A 17 4.01 -4.37 -8.92
CA ILE A 17 3.42 -3.16 -8.33
C ILE A 17 3.29 -3.29 -6.81
N PHE A 18 2.92 -4.46 -6.27
CA PHE A 18 2.92 -4.67 -4.83
C PHE A 18 4.31 -4.50 -4.22
N ASN A 19 5.36 -5.00 -4.87
CA ASN A 19 6.73 -4.79 -4.42
C ASN A 19 7.11 -3.30 -4.45
N ASP A 20 6.72 -2.56 -5.49
CA ASP A 20 6.99 -1.11 -5.60
C ASP A 20 6.22 -0.30 -4.53
N CYS A 21 5.04 -0.76 -4.12
CA CYS A 21 4.27 -0.17 -3.00
C CYS A 21 4.84 -0.52 -1.62
N PHE A 22 5.60 -1.62 -1.50
CA PHE A 22 6.08 -2.09 -0.21
C PHE A 22 7.45 -1.49 0.11
N LEU A 23 7.43 -0.46 0.95
CA LEU A 23 8.64 0.28 1.30
C LEU A 23 9.54 -0.53 2.26
N PRO A 24 10.87 -0.35 2.22
CA PRO A 24 11.80 -1.09 3.09
C PRO A 24 11.55 -0.94 4.60
N ASN A 25 10.80 0.08 5.01
CA ASN A 25 10.47 0.33 6.40
C ASN A 25 9.23 -0.46 6.89
N GLY A 26 8.56 -1.23 6.03
CA GLY A 26 7.34 -1.99 6.32
C GLY A 26 6.04 -1.28 5.93
N CYS A 27 6.09 -0.05 5.45
CA CYS A 27 4.91 0.68 4.98
C CYS A 27 4.43 0.15 3.63
N LEU A 28 3.11 -0.01 3.48
CA LEU A 28 2.48 -0.28 2.18
C LEU A 28 1.70 0.97 1.74
N ILE A 29 2.23 1.67 0.72
CA ILE A 29 1.61 2.88 0.17
C ILE A 29 0.50 2.56 -0.84
N ALA A 30 -0.43 3.48 -1.06
CA ALA A 30 -1.56 3.28 -1.97
C ALA A 30 -1.14 3.21 -3.44
N ALA A 31 -0.17 4.02 -3.87
CA ALA A 31 0.41 3.90 -5.19
C ALA A 31 1.87 4.39 -5.23
N PRO A 32 2.77 3.74 -5.99
CA PRO A 32 4.17 4.09 -6.05
C PRO A 32 4.40 5.15 -7.15
N THR A 33 3.78 6.31 -6.98
CA THR A 33 3.77 7.40 -7.98
C THR A 33 5.14 8.02 -8.25
N GLN A 34 6.15 7.68 -7.46
CA GLN A 34 7.56 8.02 -7.69
C GLN A 34 8.21 7.20 -8.82
N MET A 35 7.60 6.09 -9.23
CA MET A 35 8.16 5.20 -10.25
C MET A 35 8.07 5.83 -11.65
N PRO A 36 9.07 5.60 -12.53
CA PRO A 36 9.17 6.28 -13.83
C PRO A 36 8.07 5.88 -14.83
N TYR A 37 7.28 4.86 -14.52
CA TYR A 37 6.13 4.46 -15.34
C TYR A 37 4.85 5.25 -15.02
N TYR A 38 4.87 6.15 -14.04
CA TYR A 38 3.82 7.15 -13.82
C TYR A 38 4.10 8.45 -14.61
N PRO A 39 3.06 9.16 -15.08
CA PRO A 39 3.23 10.51 -15.63
C PRO A 39 3.80 11.48 -14.59
N ALA A 40 4.64 12.43 -15.01
CA ALA A 40 5.28 13.40 -14.11
C ALA A 40 4.26 14.27 -13.32
N GLN A 41 3.07 14.48 -13.88
CA GLN A 41 1.98 15.23 -13.27
C GLN A 41 1.04 14.36 -12.39
N ALA A 42 1.36 13.09 -12.17
CA ALA A 42 0.56 12.23 -11.31
C ALA A 42 0.50 12.82 -9.89
N LYS A 43 -0.71 12.88 -9.32
CA LYS A 43 -0.87 13.25 -7.91
C LYS A 43 -0.14 12.23 -7.04
N SER A 44 0.55 12.70 -6.01
CA SER A 44 1.19 11.81 -5.04
C SER A 44 0.14 11.01 -4.27
N TYR A 45 0.30 9.69 -4.30
CA TYR A 45 -0.43 8.73 -3.46
C TYR A 45 0.54 7.90 -2.62
N LEU A 46 1.70 8.50 -2.27
CA LEU A 46 2.74 7.92 -1.40
C LEU A 46 2.32 7.90 0.08
N TYR A 47 1.06 7.58 0.35
CA TYR A 47 0.49 7.52 1.70
C TYR A 47 -0.10 6.13 1.95
N CYS A 48 -0.21 5.79 3.23
CA CYS A 48 -0.89 4.58 3.67
C CYS A 48 -2.30 4.91 4.15
N TRP A 49 -3.30 4.17 3.69
CA TRP A 49 -4.70 4.31 4.13
C TRP A 49 -5.19 2.99 4.75
N PRO A 50 -5.05 2.79 6.07
CA PRO A 50 -5.43 1.56 6.75
C PRO A 50 -6.88 1.14 6.52
N GLY A 51 -7.81 2.09 6.70
CA GLY A 51 -9.25 1.84 6.63
C GLY A 51 -9.83 1.71 5.22
N ARG A 52 -9.02 1.88 4.16
CA ARG A 52 -9.49 1.85 2.77
C ARG A 52 -8.61 0.95 1.90
N ASP A 53 -7.40 1.37 1.58
CA ASP A 53 -6.54 0.70 0.59
C ASP A 53 -5.79 -0.49 1.22
N LEU A 54 -5.27 -0.31 2.44
CA LEU A 54 -4.33 -1.22 3.05
C LEU A 54 -4.89 -2.63 3.27
N GLY A 55 -6.11 -2.73 3.83
CA GLY A 55 -6.72 -4.02 4.12
C GLY A 55 -6.92 -4.90 2.88
N PHE A 56 -7.41 -4.30 1.78
CA PHE A 56 -7.57 -5.03 0.51
C PHE A 56 -6.22 -5.37 -0.12
N ASN A 57 -5.25 -4.46 -0.07
CA ASN A 57 -3.93 -4.66 -0.63
C ASN A 57 -3.16 -5.77 0.10
N VAL A 58 -3.17 -5.78 1.43
CA VAL A 58 -2.57 -6.83 2.25
C VAL A 58 -3.21 -8.18 1.94
N THR A 59 -4.54 -8.23 1.87
CA THR A 59 -5.27 -9.46 1.51
C THR A 59 -4.85 -9.95 0.12
N GLY A 60 -4.83 -9.07 -0.88
CA GLY A 60 -4.42 -9.40 -2.25
C GLY A 60 -2.98 -9.89 -2.34
N ALA A 61 -2.05 -9.25 -1.62
CA ALA A 61 -0.65 -9.66 -1.55
C ALA A 61 -0.50 -11.07 -0.96
N LEU A 62 -1.21 -11.37 0.13
CA LEU A 62 -1.24 -12.71 0.74
C LEU A 62 -1.76 -13.77 -0.24
N TYR A 63 -2.85 -13.47 -0.97
CA TYR A 63 -3.36 -14.37 -2.03
C TYR A 63 -2.37 -14.59 -3.18
N LEU A 64 -1.48 -13.62 -3.42
CA LEU A 64 -0.41 -13.74 -4.42
C LEU A 64 0.84 -14.47 -3.90
N GLY A 65 0.82 -14.91 -2.64
CA GLY A 65 1.91 -15.61 -1.96
C GLY A 65 3.01 -14.68 -1.46
N MET A 66 2.68 -13.41 -1.17
CA MET A 66 3.61 -12.43 -0.62
C MET A 66 3.46 -12.36 0.89
N ASP A 67 4.57 -12.55 1.62
CA ASP A 67 4.58 -12.54 3.08
C ASP A 67 4.92 -11.14 3.62
N ILE A 68 3.91 -10.27 3.67
CA ILE A 68 4.05 -8.86 4.09
C ILE A 68 3.25 -8.51 5.35
N PHE A 69 2.38 -9.41 5.83
CA PHE A 69 1.37 -9.11 6.84
C PHE A 69 1.98 -8.61 8.15
N ASP A 70 2.93 -9.35 8.71
CA ASP A 70 3.55 -9.02 10.00
C ASP A 70 4.33 -7.69 9.92
N GLN A 71 5.04 -7.46 8.81
CA GLN A 71 5.81 -6.23 8.62
C GLN A 71 4.88 -5.01 8.50
N VAL A 72 3.77 -5.15 7.78
CA VAL A 72 2.77 -4.10 7.64
C VAL A 72 2.08 -3.81 8.96
N LEU A 73 1.63 -4.85 9.69
CA LEU A 73 1.00 -4.65 11.01
C LEU A 73 1.96 -4.01 12.02
N THR A 74 3.21 -4.47 12.06
CA THR A 74 4.25 -3.88 12.91
C THR A 74 4.44 -2.41 12.56
N TRP A 75 4.52 -2.08 11.27
CA TRP A 75 4.66 -0.70 10.82
C TRP A 75 3.45 0.17 11.23
N ILE A 76 2.22 -0.33 11.04
CA ILE A 76 1.00 0.39 11.48
C ILE A 76 1.06 0.69 12.97
N TRP A 77 1.37 -0.33 13.78
CA TRP A 77 1.33 -0.23 15.22
C TRP A 77 2.42 0.68 15.79
N GLU A 78 3.65 0.57 15.28
CA GLU A 78 4.82 1.21 15.86
C GLU A 78 5.18 2.55 15.23
N ARG A 79 4.81 2.77 13.97
CA ARG A 79 5.35 3.87 13.15
C ARG A 79 4.32 4.75 12.47
N ALA A 80 3.10 4.26 12.26
CA ALA A 80 2.11 5.06 11.56
C ALA A 80 1.65 6.22 12.46
N GLU A 81 1.94 7.44 12.01
CA GLU A 81 1.68 8.66 12.78
C GLU A 81 0.20 8.73 13.17
N ASP A 82 -0.03 9.09 14.43
CA ASP A 82 -1.35 9.28 15.04
C ASP A 82 -2.30 8.06 15.03
N TYR A 83 -1.86 6.88 14.56
CA TYR A 83 -2.66 5.64 14.60
C TYR A 83 -3.08 5.27 16.02
N GLN A 84 -2.19 5.41 17.00
CA GLN A 84 -2.48 5.12 18.40
C GLN A 84 -3.25 6.27 19.10
N LYS A 85 -3.27 7.47 18.51
CA LYS A 85 -3.91 8.66 19.10
C LYS A 85 -5.34 8.87 18.61
N SER A 86 -5.68 8.36 17.43
CA SER A 86 -7.02 8.42 16.84
C SER A 86 -7.98 7.43 17.51
N ALA A 87 -8.26 7.66 18.80
CA ALA A 87 -9.19 6.86 19.60
C ALA A 87 -10.66 7.04 19.19
N ASN A 88 -10.98 7.96 18.25
CA ASN A 88 -12.34 8.16 17.74
C ASN A 88 -12.47 7.74 16.26
N PRO A 89 -13.10 6.58 15.97
CA PRO A 89 -13.31 6.10 14.61
C PRO A 89 -14.13 7.02 13.69
N ALA A 90 -14.85 7.99 14.24
CA ALA A 90 -15.73 8.87 13.48
C ALA A 90 -15.02 10.07 12.81
N ASP A 91 -13.88 10.50 13.35
CA ASP A 91 -13.29 11.81 13.00
C ASP A 91 -11.97 11.72 12.22
N ASP A 92 -11.11 10.73 12.48
CA ASP A 92 -9.71 10.76 12.01
C ASP A 92 -9.34 9.80 10.85
N TRP A 93 -10.15 8.78 10.55
CA TRP A 93 -9.82 7.83 9.45
C TRP A 93 -10.14 8.36 8.05
N LYS A 94 -10.59 9.62 7.94
CA LYS A 94 -10.98 10.26 6.68
C LYS A 94 -9.78 10.70 5.84
N GLU A 95 -8.61 10.87 6.45
CA GLU A 95 -7.38 11.27 5.78
C GLU A 95 -6.34 10.15 5.92
N GLY A 96 -5.41 10.03 4.97
CA GLY A 96 -4.40 8.97 5.03
C GLY A 96 -3.57 9.12 6.30
N LEU A 97 -3.04 8.02 6.83
CA LEU A 97 -2.00 8.14 7.84
C LEU A 97 -0.81 8.79 7.14
N LEU A 98 -0.67 10.09 7.37
CA LEU A 98 0.35 10.90 6.77
C LEU A 98 1.70 10.38 7.28
N PHE A 99 2.62 10.20 6.33
CA PHE A 99 4.03 10.26 6.61
C PHE A 99 4.39 11.76 6.59
N ARG A 100 4.23 12.50 7.70
CA ARG A 100 4.73 13.89 7.78
C ARG A 100 6.19 13.92 8.24
N SER A 101 7.08 13.20 7.58
CA SER A 101 8.50 13.59 7.51
C SER A 101 9.29 12.66 6.60
N TYR A 102 9.69 13.18 5.45
CA TYR A 102 10.98 12.83 4.84
C TYR A 102 12.06 13.70 5.49
#